data_AF-A0AAD6GV48-F1
#
_entry.id   AF-A0AAD6GV48-F1
#
_cell.length_a   1.000
_cell.length_b   1.000
_cell.length_c   1.000
_cell.angle_alpha   90.00
_cell.angle_beta   90.00
_cell.angle_gamma   90.00
#
_symmetry.space_group_name_H-M   'P 1'
#
loop_
_entity.id
_entity.type
_entity.pdbx_description
1 polymer ?
#
loop_
_entity_poly.entity_id
_entity_poly.type
_entity_poly.pdbx_seq_one_letter_code
_entity_poly.pdbx_strand_id
1 'polypeptide(L)'
;MPPHHASRSDAFMFDIAQPPGWSYTPGDTIIGHLVRKIPVVSPDATVTLSFVGRSKVKIVYTRNNSKTSYRDEAQFINHHYTVFKGPIHLPEGNEEPLSWPISVNIPLEPHGSCRQGRPADCSLLPINEEHPGHHILPGTFYSEDNSFGNPDSSCFIEYYLIANLRYSHGGSWKSHESIHPINIRHPITNSMRLGTSVLLKDTRIINSQRLRPGMENADLSFKEHMHKFFSSSKVPTFKYAIHLTAPSAIQLNNPLPIPLQLEIIPINEGTSESLKDIAQNIQIISIDMSLRPYTQCIAPGNYITSQYSNGYQEKFSLSLQSLFIDLNSPLIINTGKANAPVHIGNTFQLTLTPAGLKSGTRQLAFAYAERVFPDFQTYNIEHINSVKYTVTLKIAGEKIVHKFSTVATEILSSP
;
A
#
# COMPACT_ATOMS: atom_id res chain seq x y z
N MET A 1 3.84 -12.81 14.41
CA MET A 1 3.44 -14.23 14.17
C MET A 1 3.30 -14.34 12.66
N PRO A 2 4.02 -15.22 11.97
CA PRO A 2 3.98 -15.22 10.51
C PRO A 2 2.68 -15.86 10.00
N PRO A 3 2.20 -15.46 8.81
CA PRO A 3 1.18 -16.19 8.06
C PRO A 3 1.61 -17.63 7.76
N HIS A 4 0.66 -18.48 7.39
CA HIS A 4 0.99 -19.84 6.96
C HIS A 4 1.77 -19.82 5.64
N HIS A 5 2.76 -20.71 5.56
CA HIS A 5 3.52 -20.98 4.35
C HIS A 5 3.09 -22.32 3.75
N ALA A 6 3.30 -22.46 2.43
CA ALA A 6 3.00 -23.70 1.75
C ALA A 6 3.82 -24.86 2.36
N SER A 7 3.14 -25.96 2.70
CA SER A 7 3.81 -27.22 3.05
C SER A 7 3.78 -28.16 1.85
N ARG A 8 4.96 -28.49 1.34
CA ARG A 8 5.11 -29.44 0.21
C ARG A 8 5.70 -30.74 0.73
N SER A 9 5.00 -31.84 0.47
CA SER A 9 5.47 -33.19 0.73
C SER A 9 4.88 -34.13 -0.32
N ASP A 10 5.70 -35.05 -0.85
CA ASP A 10 5.21 -36.08 -1.79
C ASP A 10 4.18 -37.03 -1.16
N ALA A 11 4.07 -37.03 0.17
CA ALA A 11 3.08 -37.79 0.91
C ALA A 11 1.64 -37.33 0.64
N PHE A 12 1.44 -36.02 0.47
CA PHE A 12 0.14 -35.40 0.22
C PHE A 12 0.34 -33.90 -0.06
N MET A 13 -0.11 -33.42 -1.22
CA MET A 13 0.09 -32.03 -1.63
C MET A 13 -1.09 -31.47 -2.44
N PHE A 14 -1.14 -30.14 -2.52
CA PHE A 14 -1.99 -29.44 -3.47
C PHE A 14 -1.31 -29.27 -4.83
N ASP A 15 -2.08 -29.52 -5.90
CA ASP A 15 -1.78 -29.14 -7.28
C ASP A 15 -2.87 -28.18 -7.76
N ILE A 16 -2.71 -26.88 -7.46
CA ILE A 16 -3.70 -25.83 -7.78
C ILE A 16 -3.43 -25.28 -9.17
N ALA A 17 -4.49 -25.05 -9.94
CA ALA A 17 -4.42 -24.37 -11.23
C ALA A 17 -4.24 -22.84 -11.06
N GLN A 18 -3.15 -22.44 -10.40
CA GLN A 18 -2.80 -21.04 -10.12
C GLN A 18 -1.47 -20.70 -10.80
N PRO A 19 -1.46 -19.78 -11.79
CA PRO A 19 -0.23 -19.26 -12.36
C PRO A 19 0.64 -18.56 -11.30
N PRO A 20 1.97 -18.54 -11.48
CA PRO A 20 2.85 -17.76 -10.59
C PRO A 20 2.44 -16.29 -10.52
N GLY A 21 2.31 -15.75 -9.30
CA GLY A 21 1.91 -14.36 -9.07
C GLY A 21 0.41 -14.07 -9.25
N TRP A 22 -0.41 -15.10 -9.54
CA TRP A 22 -1.85 -14.93 -9.62
C TRP A 22 -2.46 -14.60 -8.25
N SER A 23 -3.49 -13.76 -8.25
CA SER A 23 -4.28 -13.42 -7.08
C SER A 23 -5.76 -13.49 -7.42
N TYR A 24 -6.55 -14.00 -6.48
CA TYR A 24 -7.98 -14.19 -6.62
C TYR A 24 -8.75 -12.93 -6.18
N THR A 25 -10.01 -12.85 -6.56
CA THR A 25 -10.99 -11.90 -6.05
C THR A 25 -12.14 -12.61 -5.36
N PRO A 26 -12.86 -11.95 -4.43
CA PRO A 26 -14.11 -12.48 -3.89
C PRO A 26 -15.07 -12.87 -5.03
N GLY A 27 -15.66 -14.06 -4.95
CA GLY A 27 -16.50 -14.64 -6.02
C GLY A 27 -15.77 -15.60 -6.96
N ASP A 28 -14.43 -15.60 -6.99
CA ASP A 28 -13.67 -16.56 -7.80
C ASP A 28 -13.84 -18.00 -7.29
N THR A 29 -13.47 -18.96 -8.14
CA THR A 29 -13.41 -20.39 -7.77
C THR A 29 -11.97 -20.88 -7.85
N ILE A 30 -11.49 -21.47 -6.76
CA ILE A 30 -10.20 -22.16 -6.70
C ILE A 30 -10.40 -23.59 -7.20
N ILE A 31 -9.68 -23.97 -8.25
CA ILE A 31 -9.73 -25.32 -8.84
C ILE A 31 -8.36 -25.98 -8.81
N GLY A 32 -8.34 -27.30 -8.68
CA GLY A 32 -7.10 -28.07 -8.65
C GLY A 32 -7.30 -29.51 -8.22
N HIS A 33 -6.23 -30.12 -7.73
CA HIS A 33 -6.24 -31.49 -7.21
C HIS A 33 -5.51 -31.59 -5.88
N LEU A 34 -5.92 -32.58 -5.09
CA LEU A 34 -5.13 -33.12 -3.98
C LEU A 34 -4.41 -34.37 -4.48
N VAL A 35 -3.09 -34.38 -4.38
CA VAL A 35 -2.25 -35.41 -4.99
C VAL A 35 -1.44 -36.14 -3.94
N ARG A 36 -1.38 -37.47 -4.05
CA ARG A 36 -0.48 -38.33 -3.28
C ARG A 36 0.34 -39.20 -4.22
N LYS A 37 1.67 -39.16 -4.04
CA LYS A 37 2.63 -39.94 -4.83
C LYS A 37 3.22 -41.12 -4.06
N ILE A 38 3.22 -41.06 -2.72
CA ILE A 38 3.77 -42.13 -1.89
C ILE A 38 2.78 -43.30 -1.80
N PRO A 39 3.24 -44.56 -1.96
CA PRO A 39 2.40 -45.74 -1.81
C PRO A 39 1.52 -45.73 -0.55
N VAL A 40 0.29 -46.22 -0.69
CA VAL A 40 -0.65 -46.42 0.40
C VAL A 40 -1.72 -47.42 0.00
N VAL A 41 -1.98 -48.38 0.86
CA VAL A 41 -3.12 -49.28 0.75
C VAL A 41 -3.85 -49.28 2.08
N SER A 42 -5.12 -48.85 2.06
CA SER A 42 -5.96 -48.81 3.25
C SER A 42 -7.42 -49.05 2.87
N PRO A 43 -8.14 -49.91 3.61
CA PRO A 43 -9.58 -50.12 3.39
C PRO A 43 -10.42 -48.93 3.86
N ASP A 44 -9.89 -48.08 4.75
CA ASP A 44 -10.57 -46.91 5.29
C ASP A 44 -9.65 -45.69 5.26
N ALA A 45 -10.04 -44.72 4.45
CA ALA A 45 -9.40 -43.43 4.35
C ALA A 45 -10.43 -42.32 4.16
N THR A 46 -10.08 -41.13 4.64
CA THR A 46 -10.84 -39.91 4.44
C THR A 46 -9.90 -38.80 4.00
N VAL A 47 -10.30 -38.07 2.96
CA VAL A 47 -9.65 -36.83 2.54
C VAL A 47 -10.60 -35.70 2.85
N THR A 48 -10.15 -34.77 3.68
CA THR A 48 -10.88 -33.54 3.97
C THR A 48 -10.14 -32.32 3.46
N LEU A 49 -10.90 -31.26 3.21
CA LEU A 49 -10.43 -29.97 2.76
C LEU A 49 -11.14 -28.89 3.57
N SER A 50 -10.41 -27.85 3.97
CA SER A 50 -11.00 -26.65 4.52
C SER A 50 -10.43 -25.42 3.85
N PHE A 51 -11.28 -24.42 3.67
CA PHE A 51 -10.87 -23.09 3.24
C PHE A 51 -11.05 -22.12 4.39
N VAL A 52 -9.94 -21.50 4.79
CA VAL A 52 -9.88 -20.62 5.95
C VAL A 52 -9.44 -19.25 5.50
N GLY A 53 -10.15 -18.23 5.97
CA GLY A 53 -9.83 -16.82 5.77
C GLY A 53 -9.95 -16.10 7.09
N ARG A 54 -8.94 -15.33 7.49
CA ARG A 54 -8.96 -14.64 8.79
C ARG A 54 -8.02 -13.44 8.85
N SER A 55 -8.29 -12.54 9.78
CA SER A 55 -7.31 -11.57 10.26
C SER A 55 -6.76 -11.99 11.62
N LYS A 56 -5.50 -11.62 11.88
CA LYS A 56 -4.86 -11.80 13.17
C LYS A 56 -4.06 -10.58 13.56
N VAL A 57 -4.12 -10.25 14.85
CA VAL A 57 -3.35 -9.19 15.48
C VAL A 57 -2.61 -9.76 16.69
N LYS A 58 -1.38 -9.30 16.88
CA LYS A 58 -0.61 -9.48 18.12
C LYS A 58 0.06 -8.16 18.48
N ILE A 59 -0.15 -7.68 19.70
CA ILE A 59 0.49 -6.48 20.27
C ILE A 59 1.26 -6.91 21.52
N VAL A 60 2.51 -6.51 21.67
CA VAL A 60 3.38 -6.89 22.79
C VAL A 60 3.91 -5.63 23.48
N TYR A 61 3.54 -5.45 24.75
CA TYR A 61 4.10 -4.41 25.60
C TYR A 61 5.23 -5.00 26.42
N THR A 62 6.39 -4.34 26.39
CA THR A 62 7.52 -4.65 27.28
C THR A 62 7.57 -3.59 28.38
N ARG A 63 7.45 -4.00 29.65
CA ARG A 63 7.55 -3.13 30.83
C ARG A 63 8.42 -3.81 31.89
N ASN A 64 9.50 -3.16 32.32
CA ASN A 64 10.37 -3.60 33.42
C ASN A 64 10.71 -5.11 33.36
N ASN A 65 11.25 -5.58 32.23
CA ASN A 65 11.58 -6.98 31.93
C ASN A 65 10.39 -7.96 31.82
N SER A 66 9.15 -7.52 31.97
CA SER A 66 7.96 -8.32 31.67
C SER A 66 7.43 -8.02 30.27
N LYS A 67 6.93 -9.06 29.59
CA LYS A 67 6.26 -8.96 28.28
C LYS A 67 4.82 -9.40 28.41
N THR A 68 3.88 -8.53 28.06
CA THR A 68 2.45 -8.86 27.98
C THR A 68 2.01 -8.79 26.53
N SER A 69 1.35 -9.85 26.05
CA SER A 69 0.84 -9.89 24.68
C SER A 69 -0.67 -9.91 24.64
N TYR A 70 -1.25 -9.05 23.81
CA TYR A 70 -2.66 -9.01 23.47
C TYR A 70 -2.85 -9.53 22.05
N ARG A 71 -3.92 -10.27 21.81
CA ARG A 71 -4.18 -10.93 20.53
C ARG A 71 -5.64 -10.85 20.17
N ASP A 72 -5.89 -10.83 18.88
CA ASP A 72 -7.23 -10.87 18.34
C ASP A 72 -7.26 -11.62 17.01
N GLU A 73 -8.42 -12.19 16.70
CA GLU A 73 -8.68 -12.95 15.49
C GLU A 73 -10.10 -12.67 15.01
N ALA A 74 -10.26 -12.39 13.72
CA ALA A 74 -11.56 -12.36 13.07
C ALA A 74 -11.57 -13.41 11.96
N GLN A 75 -12.46 -14.39 12.07
CA GLN A 75 -12.57 -15.48 11.10
C GLN A 75 -13.58 -15.13 10.00
N PHE A 76 -13.07 -14.78 8.82
CA PHE A 76 -13.86 -14.39 7.65
C PHE A 76 -14.44 -15.60 6.92
N ILE A 77 -13.71 -16.72 6.85
CA ILE A 77 -14.12 -17.92 6.12
C ILE A 77 -13.73 -19.15 6.94
N ASN A 78 -14.64 -20.11 7.01
CA ASN A 78 -14.39 -21.43 7.59
C ASN A 78 -15.26 -22.49 6.90
N HIS A 79 -14.93 -22.82 5.66
CA HIS A 79 -15.64 -23.88 4.93
C HIS A 79 -14.93 -25.21 5.11
N HIS A 80 -15.70 -26.29 5.28
CA HIS A 80 -15.17 -27.64 5.43
C HIS A 80 -15.86 -28.60 4.45
N TYR A 81 -15.07 -29.45 3.81
CA TYR A 81 -15.48 -30.38 2.77
C TYR A 81 -14.89 -31.76 3.04
N THR A 82 -15.68 -32.81 2.81
CA THR A 82 -15.16 -34.17 2.65
C THR A 82 -14.98 -34.42 1.15
N VAL A 83 -13.73 -34.49 0.70
CA VAL A 83 -13.38 -34.68 -0.72
C VAL A 83 -13.49 -36.16 -1.10
N PHE A 84 -13.10 -37.05 -0.19
CA PHE A 84 -13.15 -38.48 -0.42
C PHE A 84 -13.37 -39.22 0.90
N LYS A 85 -14.11 -40.33 0.84
CA LYS A 85 -14.24 -41.29 1.94
C LYS A 85 -14.38 -42.70 1.36
N GLY A 86 -13.49 -43.60 1.76
CA GLY A 86 -13.48 -44.97 1.26
C GLY A 86 -12.08 -45.58 1.21
N PRO A 87 -11.93 -46.73 0.55
CA PRO A 87 -10.65 -47.41 0.40
C PRO A 87 -9.72 -46.65 -0.57
N ILE A 88 -8.42 -46.67 -0.29
CA ILE A 88 -7.37 -46.15 -1.17
C ILE A 88 -6.39 -47.25 -1.51
N HIS A 89 -5.95 -47.28 -2.78
CA HIS A 89 -5.04 -48.29 -3.30
C HIS A 89 -4.03 -47.65 -4.26
N LEU A 90 -2.82 -47.45 -3.76
CA LEU A 90 -1.64 -46.98 -4.48
C LEU A 90 -0.46 -47.89 -4.10
N PRO A 91 -0.23 -48.99 -4.83
CA PRO A 91 0.84 -49.93 -4.50
C PRO A 91 2.24 -49.38 -4.84
N GLU A 92 3.28 -50.04 -4.32
CA GLU A 92 4.67 -49.74 -4.70
C GLU A 92 4.89 -49.99 -6.21
N GLY A 93 5.67 -49.11 -6.85
CA GLY A 93 5.97 -49.19 -8.28
C GLY A 93 4.86 -48.68 -9.20
N ASN A 94 3.72 -48.19 -8.67
CA ASN A 94 2.74 -47.51 -9.50
C ASN A 94 3.24 -46.11 -9.89
N GLU A 95 3.16 -45.78 -11.19
CA GLU A 95 3.57 -44.47 -11.73
C GLU A 95 2.46 -43.42 -11.61
N GLU A 96 1.19 -43.85 -11.57
CA GLU A 96 0.04 -42.93 -11.49
C GLU A 96 -0.28 -42.57 -10.03
N PRO A 97 -0.23 -41.29 -9.66
CA PRO A 97 -0.55 -40.85 -8.30
C PRO A 97 -2.06 -40.92 -8.04
N LEU A 98 -2.43 -41.03 -6.75
CA LEU A 98 -3.81 -40.75 -6.36
C LEU A 98 -4.07 -39.26 -6.49
N SER A 99 -5.19 -38.92 -7.13
CA SER A 99 -5.59 -37.53 -7.38
C SER A 99 -7.08 -37.36 -7.10
N TRP A 100 -7.42 -36.35 -6.32
CA TRP A 100 -8.81 -35.98 -6.04
C TRP A 100 -9.06 -34.54 -6.50
N PRO A 101 -10.00 -34.31 -7.45
CA PRO A 101 -10.31 -32.96 -7.90
C PRO A 101 -10.97 -32.15 -6.79
N ILE A 102 -10.66 -30.86 -6.73
CA ILE A 102 -11.24 -29.90 -5.79
C ILE A 102 -11.76 -28.67 -6.53
N SER A 103 -12.84 -28.10 -6.00
CA SER A 103 -13.43 -26.84 -6.45
C SER A 103 -13.96 -26.10 -5.23
N VAL A 104 -13.41 -24.93 -4.93
CA VAL A 104 -13.73 -24.16 -3.73
C VAL A 104 -14.10 -22.73 -4.12
N ASN A 105 -15.31 -22.32 -3.79
CA ASN A 105 -15.77 -20.96 -4.07
C ASN A 105 -15.28 -20.00 -2.98
N ILE A 106 -14.73 -18.86 -3.41
CA ILE A 106 -14.43 -17.74 -2.53
C ILE A 106 -15.72 -16.94 -2.35
N PRO A 107 -16.25 -16.79 -1.13
CA PRO A 107 -17.47 -16.04 -0.89
C PRO A 107 -17.24 -14.55 -1.21
N LEU A 108 -18.33 -13.86 -1.55
CA LEU A 108 -18.31 -12.41 -1.76
C LEU A 108 -18.15 -11.66 -0.43
N GLU A 109 -18.75 -12.20 0.64
CA GLU A 109 -18.82 -11.55 1.94
C GLU A 109 -18.17 -12.41 3.04
N PRO A 110 -17.67 -11.78 4.13
CA PRO A 110 -17.23 -12.50 5.32
C PRO A 110 -18.37 -13.27 6.00
N HIS A 111 -18.01 -14.29 6.76
CA HIS A 111 -18.94 -15.05 7.59
C HIS A 111 -19.52 -14.18 8.71
N GLY A 112 -20.83 -14.28 8.94
CA GLY A 112 -21.55 -13.45 9.92
C GLY A 112 -21.07 -13.61 11.38
N SER A 113 -20.32 -14.67 11.69
CA SER A 113 -19.73 -14.88 13.03
C SER A 113 -18.66 -13.84 13.39
N CYS A 114 -18.11 -13.07 12.45
CA CYS A 114 -17.11 -12.04 12.76
C CYS A 114 -17.60 -10.99 13.78
N ARG A 115 -18.93 -10.80 13.88
CA ARG A 115 -19.58 -9.87 14.81
C ARG A 115 -19.87 -10.49 16.19
N GLN A 116 -19.92 -11.82 16.28
CA GLN A 116 -20.45 -12.51 17.47
C GLN A 116 -19.45 -12.44 18.64
N GLY A 117 -19.93 -12.01 19.80
CA GLY A 117 -19.15 -11.99 21.04
C GLY A 117 -18.01 -10.96 21.07
N ARG A 118 -17.93 -10.05 20.09
CA ARG A 118 -16.91 -9.00 20.01
C ARG A 118 -17.39 -7.75 20.76
N PRO A 119 -16.62 -7.24 21.75
CA PRO A 119 -16.92 -5.96 22.38
C PRO A 119 -16.85 -4.82 21.37
N ALA A 120 -17.81 -3.89 21.42
CA ALA A 120 -17.88 -2.78 20.46
C ALA A 120 -16.68 -1.82 20.56
N ASP A 121 -16.12 -1.64 21.77
CA ASP A 121 -14.90 -0.88 22.05
C ASP A 121 -13.63 -1.60 21.55
N CYS A 122 -13.72 -2.89 21.23
CA CYS A 122 -12.62 -3.70 20.70
C CYS A 122 -12.83 -4.03 19.21
N SER A 123 -13.49 -3.15 18.47
CA SER A 123 -13.68 -3.25 17.02
C SER A 123 -13.44 -1.92 16.32
N LEU A 124 -12.76 -1.95 15.17
CA LEU A 124 -12.63 -0.78 14.28
C LEU A 124 -13.87 -0.61 13.39
N LEU A 125 -14.60 -1.69 13.14
CA LEU A 125 -15.92 -1.64 12.50
C LEU A 125 -17.02 -1.59 13.56
N PRO A 126 -18.10 -0.82 13.36
CA PRO A 126 -19.19 -0.76 14.34
C PRO A 126 -19.91 -2.12 14.43
N ILE A 127 -19.96 -2.76 15.61
CA ILE A 127 -20.54 -4.12 15.73
C ILE A 127 -22.07 -4.12 15.71
N ASN A 128 -22.67 -3.04 16.22
CA ASN A 128 -24.10 -2.94 16.51
C ASN A 128 -24.89 -2.19 15.42
N GLU A 129 -24.24 -1.79 14.33
CA GLU A 129 -24.82 -1.00 13.25
C GLU A 129 -24.47 -1.65 11.91
N GLU A 130 -25.31 -1.43 10.90
CA GLU A 130 -24.98 -1.87 9.54
C GLU A 130 -23.93 -0.95 8.94
N HIS A 131 -22.88 -1.54 8.37
CA HIS A 131 -21.74 -0.82 7.82
C HIS A 131 -21.22 -1.58 6.59
N PRO A 132 -20.88 -0.89 5.47
CA PRO A 132 -20.42 -1.55 4.23
C PRO A 132 -19.24 -2.50 4.47
N GLY A 133 -18.34 -2.15 5.40
CA GLY A 133 -17.20 -2.98 5.79
C GLY A 133 -17.53 -4.38 6.31
N HIS A 134 -18.77 -4.64 6.76
CA HIS A 134 -19.19 -5.99 7.16
C HIS A 134 -19.41 -6.94 5.98
N HIS A 135 -19.67 -6.38 4.80
CA HIS A 135 -19.97 -7.13 3.57
C HIS A 135 -18.75 -7.21 2.64
N ILE A 136 -17.61 -6.69 3.08
CA ILE A 136 -16.39 -6.61 2.27
C ILE A 136 -15.42 -7.69 2.76
N LEU A 137 -15.15 -8.69 1.91
CA LEU A 137 -14.07 -9.63 2.16
C LEU A 137 -12.73 -8.92 1.90
N PRO A 138 -11.87 -8.73 2.91
CA PRO A 138 -10.62 -7.99 2.71
C PRO A 138 -9.61 -8.78 1.89
N GLY A 139 -8.63 -8.07 1.30
CA GLY A 139 -7.49 -8.71 0.64
C GLY A 139 -6.45 -9.24 1.62
N THR A 140 -5.54 -10.08 1.12
CA THR A 140 -4.36 -10.55 1.85
C THR A 140 -3.46 -9.37 2.21
N PHE A 141 -3.03 -9.31 3.47
CA PHE A 141 -2.28 -8.19 4.01
C PHE A 141 -1.28 -8.66 5.07
N TYR A 142 -0.14 -7.98 5.20
CA TYR A 142 0.81 -8.19 6.28
C TYR A 142 1.49 -6.87 6.64
N SER A 143 1.60 -6.57 7.93
CA SER A 143 2.37 -5.45 8.43
C SER A 143 2.88 -5.71 9.85
N GLU A 144 4.04 -5.16 10.17
CA GLU A 144 4.67 -5.28 11.48
C GLU A 144 5.35 -3.98 11.90
N ASP A 145 5.33 -3.69 13.20
CA ASP A 145 6.08 -2.61 13.82
C ASP A 145 6.91 -3.16 14.98
N ASN A 146 8.19 -2.84 14.96
CA ASN A 146 9.18 -3.14 16.00
C ASN A 146 9.98 -1.87 16.34
N SER A 147 9.43 -0.70 16.03
CA SER A 147 10.09 0.59 16.22
C SER A 147 10.33 0.89 17.70
N PHE A 148 11.50 1.47 17.99
CA PHE A 148 11.87 1.86 19.34
C PHE A 148 10.85 2.84 19.95
N GLY A 149 10.40 2.55 21.18
CA GLY A 149 9.45 3.39 21.91
C GLY A 149 7.98 3.02 21.69
N ASN A 150 7.67 2.16 20.71
CA ASN A 150 6.34 1.61 20.49
C ASN A 150 6.23 0.17 21.02
N PRO A 151 5.01 -0.33 21.28
CA PRO A 151 4.76 -1.76 21.46
C PRO A 151 5.09 -2.52 20.17
N ASP A 152 5.70 -3.70 20.28
CA ASP A 152 5.87 -4.55 19.10
C ASP A 152 4.49 -5.00 18.63
N SER A 153 4.21 -4.88 17.34
CA SER A 153 2.93 -5.33 16.79
C SER A 153 3.10 -6.04 15.45
N SER A 154 2.27 -7.04 15.21
CA SER A 154 2.19 -7.71 13.91
C SER A 154 0.73 -7.98 13.60
N CYS A 155 0.30 -7.66 12.39
CA CYS A 155 -1.03 -7.95 11.92
C CYS A 155 -1.01 -8.49 10.48
N PHE A 156 -1.97 -9.35 10.18
CA PHE A 156 -2.10 -9.89 8.83
C PHE A 156 -3.53 -10.34 8.55
N ILE A 157 -3.82 -10.43 7.26
CA ILE A 157 -5.01 -11.07 6.69
C ILE A 157 -4.51 -12.19 5.79
N GLU A 158 -4.94 -13.41 6.06
CA GLU A 158 -4.50 -14.59 5.32
C GLU A 158 -5.69 -15.43 4.86
N TYR A 159 -5.50 -16.08 3.72
CA TYR A 159 -6.39 -17.09 3.17
C TYR A 159 -5.56 -18.32 2.82
N TYR A 160 -6.07 -19.50 3.14
CA TYR A 160 -5.37 -20.74 2.82
C TYR A 160 -6.32 -21.92 2.74
N LEU A 161 -5.96 -22.88 1.89
CA LEU A 161 -6.53 -24.22 1.88
C LEU A 161 -5.71 -25.10 2.82
N ILE A 162 -6.40 -25.93 3.58
CA ILE A 162 -5.79 -26.99 4.39
C ILE A 162 -6.47 -28.30 4.05
N ALA A 163 -5.69 -29.32 3.72
CA ALA A 163 -6.20 -30.64 3.43
C ALA A 163 -5.59 -31.67 4.38
N ASN A 164 -6.40 -32.65 4.78
CA ASN A 164 -5.96 -33.75 5.63
C ASN A 164 -6.33 -35.09 4.98
N LEU A 165 -5.34 -35.94 4.75
CA LEU A 165 -5.52 -37.34 4.41
C LEU A 165 -5.36 -38.15 5.70
N ARG A 166 -6.41 -38.85 6.13
CA ARG A 166 -6.39 -39.76 7.27
C ARG A 166 -6.72 -41.18 6.81
N TYR A 167 -5.92 -42.18 7.20
CA TYR A 167 -6.15 -43.58 6.82
C TYR A 167 -5.67 -44.56 7.90
N SER A 168 -6.21 -45.77 7.88
CA SER A 168 -5.80 -46.86 8.77
C SER A 168 -4.64 -47.68 8.16
N HIS A 169 -3.61 -47.96 8.94
CA HIS A 169 -2.50 -48.82 8.52
C HIS A 169 -1.87 -49.52 9.73
N GLY A 170 -1.74 -50.85 9.65
CA GLY A 170 -1.15 -51.67 10.72
C GLY A 170 -1.83 -51.52 12.07
N GLY A 171 -3.17 -51.39 12.10
CA GLY A 171 -3.94 -51.20 13.35
C GLY A 171 -3.87 -49.79 13.94
N SER A 172 -3.21 -48.84 13.27
CA SER A 172 -3.08 -47.45 13.71
C SER A 172 -3.64 -46.47 12.68
N TRP A 173 -4.04 -45.27 13.13
CA TRP A 173 -4.38 -44.17 12.23
C TRP A 173 -3.14 -43.36 11.86
N LYS A 174 -3.00 -43.06 10.56
CA LYS A 174 -2.01 -42.15 10.01
C LYS A 174 -2.70 -40.91 9.45
N SER A 175 -2.03 -39.77 9.52
CA SER A 175 -2.51 -38.52 8.93
C SER A 175 -1.39 -37.78 8.20
N HIS A 176 -1.75 -37.13 7.10
CA HIS A 176 -0.89 -36.18 6.40
C HIS A 176 -1.66 -34.89 6.14
N GLU A 177 -1.04 -33.76 6.45
CA GLU A 177 -1.60 -32.44 6.25
C GLU A 177 -0.82 -31.70 5.15
N SER A 178 -1.54 -30.97 4.31
CA SER A 178 -0.96 -30.02 3.38
C SER A 178 -1.67 -28.68 3.52
N ILE A 179 -0.92 -27.58 3.38
CA ILE A 179 -1.41 -26.21 3.43
C ILE A 179 -1.00 -25.50 2.14
N HIS A 180 -1.94 -24.79 1.53
CA HIS A 180 -1.71 -23.96 0.35
C HIS A 180 -2.24 -22.53 0.58
N PRO A 181 -1.34 -21.53 0.73
CA PRO A 181 -1.74 -20.13 0.86
C PRO A 181 -2.43 -19.61 -0.41
N ILE A 182 -3.44 -18.77 -0.22
CA ILE A 182 -4.22 -18.13 -1.28
C ILE A 182 -4.05 -16.62 -1.15
N ASN A 183 -3.70 -15.97 -2.26
CA ASN A 183 -3.62 -14.51 -2.31
C ASN A 183 -4.95 -13.95 -2.82
N ILE A 184 -5.61 -13.11 -2.03
CA ILE A 184 -6.86 -12.43 -2.41
C ILE A 184 -6.59 -10.93 -2.53
N ARG A 185 -7.03 -10.32 -3.63
CA ARG A 185 -6.96 -8.87 -3.84
C ARG A 185 -8.04 -8.18 -3.01
N HIS A 186 -7.73 -6.99 -2.51
CA HIS A 186 -8.75 -6.13 -1.92
C HIS A 186 -9.82 -5.80 -2.98
N PRO A 187 -11.11 -5.75 -2.63
CA PRO A 187 -12.14 -5.34 -3.57
C PRO A 187 -12.06 -3.84 -3.86
N ILE A 188 -12.62 -3.43 -4.99
CA ILE A 188 -12.78 -2.01 -5.32
C ILE A 188 -14.06 -1.52 -4.65
N THR A 189 -13.91 -0.77 -3.57
CA THR A 189 -15.04 -0.36 -2.71
C THR A 189 -15.53 1.06 -3.01
N ASN A 190 -14.68 1.95 -3.53
CA ASN A 190 -15.00 3.37 -3.71
C ASN A 190 -14.30 4.01 -4.92
N SER A 191 -14.87 3.86 -6.11
CA SER A 191 -14.36 4.52 -7.32
C SER A 191 -14.77 5.98 -7.45
N MET A 192 -15.69 6.49 -6.63
CA MET A 192 -16.26 7.84 -6.77
C MET A 192 -15.22 8.95 -6.59
N ARG A 193 -14.14 8.68 -5.85
CA ARG A 193 -13.07 9.66 -5.62
C ARG A 193 -12.01 9.66 -6.71
N LEU A 194 -12.03 8.70 -7.64
CA LEU A 194 -11.13 8.75 -8.78
C LEU A 194 -11.38 10.01 -9.61
N GLY A 195 -10.29 10.70 -9.96
CA GLY A 195 -10.35 11.99 -10.66
C GLY A 195 -10.52 13.20 -9.74
N THR A 196 -10.77 13.02 -8.44
CA THR A 196 -10.77 14.15 -7.49
C THR A 196 -9.34 14.54 -7.09
N SER A 197 -9.12 15.83 -6.88
CA SER A 197 -7.80 16.38 -6.55
C SER A 197 -7.88 17.41 -5.44
N VAL A 198 -6.77 17.56 -4.71
CA VAL A 198 -6.57 18.57 -3.67
C VAL A 198 -5.55 19.58 -4.17
N LEU A 199 -5.83 20.87 -3.97
CA LEU A 199 -4.91 21.95 -4.30
C LEU A 199 -4.08 22.34 -3.08
N LEU A 200 -2.77 22.11 -3.15
CA LEU A 200 -1.80 22.50 -2.12
C LEU A 200 -1.16 23.82 -2.52
N LYS A 201 -1.05 24.75 -1.56
CA LYS A 201 -0.55 26.11 -1.80
C LYS A 201 0.61 26.44 -0.87
N ASP A 202 1.62 27.11 -1.40
CA ASP A 202 2.64 27.82 -0.62
C ASP A 202 2.94 29.15 -1.31
N THR A 203 3.47 30.12 -0.58
CA THR A 203 3.82 31.45 -1.10
C THR A 203 5.21 31.83 -0.62
N ARG A 204 6.05 32.31 -1.53
CA ARG A 204 7.44 32.68 -1.22
C ARG A 204 7.82 34.01 -1.84
N ILE A 205 8.87 34.58 -1.26
CA ILE A 205 9.52 35.82 -1.69
C ILE A 205 10.99 35.51 -1.93
N ILE A 206 11.54 36.02 -3.03
CA ILE A 206 12.94 35.92 -3.39
C ILE A 206 13.50 37.31 -3.58
N ASN A 207 14.69 37.55 -3.04
CA ASN A 207 15.42 38.81 -3.20
C ASN A 207 16.73 38.53 -3.93
N SER A 208 16.82 38.89 -5.21
CA SER A 208 18.04 38.64 -6.00
C SER A 208 18.21 39.63 -7.15
N GLN A 209 19.44 40.09 -7.37
CA GLN A 209 19.79 40.90 -8.55
C GLN A 209 19.64 40.10 -9.86
N ARG A 210 19.77 38.77 -9.80
CA ARG A 210 19.60 37.85 -10.95
C ARG A 210 18.15 37.72 -11.43
N LEU A 211 17.19 38.39 -10.79
CA LEU A 211 15.80 38.49 -11.26
C LEU A 211 15.64 39.52 -12.39
N ARG A 212 16.63 40.41 -12.58
CA ARG A 212 16.59 41.40 -13.66
C ARG A 212 16.99 40.77 -15.00
N PRO A 213 16.34 41.17 -16.11
CA PRO A 213 16.80 40.80 -17.44
C PRO A 213 18.26 41.18 -17.67
N GLY A 214 19.06 40.28 -18.24
CA GLY A 214 20.48 40.48 -18.52
C GLY A 214 21.43 40.25 -17.35
N MET A 215 20.91 39.94 -16.15
CA MET A 215 21.71 39.58 -14.97
C MET A 215 21.58 38.11 -14.55
N GLU A 216 20.96 37.27 -15.39
CA GLU A 216 20.59 35.89 -15.04
C GLU A 216 21.83 35.03 -14.69
N ASN A 217 22.95 35.30 -15.36
CA ASN A 217 24.23 34.62 -15.19
C ASN A 217 25.30 35.48 -14.49
N ALA A 218 24.94 36.62 -13.91
CA ALA A 218 25.92 37.50 -13.27
C ALA A 218 26.61 36.79 -12.08
N ASP A 219 27.94 36.77 -12.10
CA ASP A 219 28.76 36.39 -10.94
C ASP A 219 28.62 37.50 -9.90
N LEU A 220 27.82 37.24 -8.87
CA LEU A 220 27.60 38.20 -7.80
C LEU A 220 28.90 38.31 -7.00
N SER A 221 29.49 39.49 -7.00
CA SER A 221 30.66 39.78 -6.19
C SER A 221 30.36 39.62 -4.69
N PHE A 222 31.38 39.38 -3.87
CA PHE A 222 31.23 39.30 -2.40
C PHE A 222 30.49 40.51 -1.79
N LYS A 223 30.61 41.72 -2.38
CA LYS A 223 29.86 42.92 -1.99
C LYS A 223 28.35 42.81 -2.25
N GLU A 224 27.94 42.14 -3.31
CA GLU A 224 26.52 41.96 -3.66
C GLU A 224 25.85 40.85 -2.84
N HIS A 225 26.62 39.82 -2.47
CA HIS A 225 26.19 38.83 -1.47
C HIS A 225 25.95 39.46 -0.08
N MET A 226 26.77 40.42 0.34
CA MET A 226 26.53 41.19 1.57
C MET A 226 25.28 42.09 1.49
N HIS A 227 25.03 42.76 0.36
CA HIS A 227 23.81 43.57 0.20
C HIS A 227 22.50 42.76 0.20
N LYS A 228 22.53 41.46 -0.15
CA LYS A 228 21.39 40.54 0.02
C LYS A 228 21.03 40.31 1.49
N PHE A 229 22.01 40.30 2.40
CA PHE A 229 21.79 40.06 3.83
C PHE A 229 21.17 41.26 4.57
N PHE A 230 21.27 42.47 4.01
CA PHE A 230 20.83 43.71 4.66
C PHE A 230 19.51 44.30 4.11
N SER A 231 18.71 43.55 3.33
CA SER A 231 17.42 44.01 2.77
C SER A 231 17.47 45.44 2.22
N SER A 232 18.48 45.74 1.41
CA SER A 232 18.54 47.04 0.74
C SER A 232 17.36 47.15 -0.24
N SER A 233 16.65 48.28 -0.24
CA SER A 233 15.58 48.62 -1.21
C SER A 233 16.01 48.56 -2.68
N LYS A 234 17.31 48.36 -2.96
CA LYS A 234 17.90 48.21 -4.28
C LYS A 234 17.95 46.76 -4.79
N VAL A 235 17.59 45.76 -3.98
CA VAL A 235 17.53 44.34 -4.38
C VAL A 235 16.13 44.03 -4.92
N PRO A 236 16.00 43.57 -6.18
CA PRO A 236 14.72 43.17 -6.73
C PRO A 236 14.09 42.04 -5.93
N THR A 237 12.80 42.19 -5.66
CA THR A 237 11.97 41.24 -4.94
C THR A 237 10.95 40.63 -5.88
N PHE A 238 10.90 39.30 -5.94
CA PHE A 238 9.90 38.54 -6.68
C PHE A 238 9.09 37.68 -5.71
N LYS A 239 7.77 37.91 -5.67
CA LYS A 239 6.83 37.14 -4.88
C LYS A 239 6.00 36.24 -5.80
N TYR A 240 5.80 34.99 -5.40
CA TYR A 240 5.01 34.03 -6.15
C TYR A 240 4.28 33.05 -5.24
N ALA A 241 3.17 32.52 -5.72
CA ALA A 241 2.51 31.35 -5.18
C ALA A 241 2.89 30.11 -5.99
N ILE A 242 3.02 28.98 -5.30
CA ILE A 242 3.15 27.66 -5.91
C ILE A 242 1.88 26.86 -5.59
N HIS A 243 1.31 26.27 -6.63
CA HIS A 243 0.10 25.48 -6.60
C HIS A 243 0.43 24.06 -7.06
N LEU A 244 0.25 23.07 -6.19
CA LEU A 244 0.39 21.67 -6.52
C LEU A 244 -0.98 21.00 -6.43
N THR A 245 -1.55 20.66 -7.58
CA THR A 245 -2.75 19.84 -7.67
C THR A 245 -2.35 18.38 -7.59
N ALA A 246 -2.78 17.70 -6.53
CA ALA A 246 -2.44 16.30 -6.25
C ALA A 246 -3.72 15.44 -6.16
N PRO A 247 -3.68 14.16 -6.55
CA PRO A 247 -4.83 13.27 -6.46
C PRO A 247 -5.28 13.04 -5.01
N SER A 248 -6.60 12.96 -4.79
CA SER A 248 -7.16 12.53 -3.50
C SER A 248 -7.40 11.01 -3.44
N ALA A 249 -7.40 10.33 -4.59
CA ALA A 249 -7.39 8.89 -4.70
C ALA A 249 -6.50 8.42 -5.88
N ILE A 250 -5.83 7.28 -5.72
CA ILE A 250 -5.01 6.65 -6.75
C ILE A 250 -5.38 5.17 -6.83
N GLN A 251 -5.76 4.68 -8.01
CA GLN A 251 -6.00 3.26 -8.23
C GLN A 251 -4.73 2.55 -8.67
N LEU A 252 -4.43 1.43 -8.02
CA LEU A 252 -3.30 0.58 -8.38
C LEU A 252 -3.50 0.01 -9.79
N ASN A 253 -2.42 0.00 -10.57
CA ASN A 253 -2.38 -0.48 -11.96
C ASN A 253 -3.38 0.24 -12.89
N ASN A 254 -3.85 1.45 -12.53
CA ASN A 254 -4.66 2.24 -13.44
C ASN A 254 -3.80 2.65 -14.66
N PRO A 255 -4.27 2.43 -15.90
CA PRO A 255 -3.51 2.78 -17.10
C PRO A 255 -3.39 4.30 -17.32
N LEU A 256 -4.25 5.10 -16.69
CA LEU A 256 -4.19 6.55 -16.78
C LEU A 256 -3.13 7.12 -15.83
N PRO A 257 -2.31 8.08 -16.28
CA PRO A 257 -1.33 8.70 -15.41
C PRO A 257 -1.97 9.41 -14.21
N ILE A 258 -1.24 9.40 -13.09
CA ILE A 258 -1.63 10.10 -11.86
C ILE A 258 -1.79 11.60 -12.16
N PRO A 259 -2.93 12.25 -11.84
CA PRO A 259 -3.16 13.66 -12.15
C PRO A 259 -2.40 14.60 -11.19
N LEU A 260 -1.08 14.65 -11.34
CA LEU A 260 -0.19 15.54 -10.59
C LEU A 260 0.21 16.74 -11.46
N GLN A 261 -0.15 17.94 -11.03
CA GLN A 261 0.07 19.18 -11.79
C GLN A 261 0.67 20.28 -10.92
N LEU A 262 1.68 20.97 -11.45
CA LEU A 262 2.36 22.07 -10.80
C LEU A 262 2.13 23.38 -11.55
N GLU A 263 1.75 24.42 -10.82
CA GLU A 263 1.58 25.78 -11.34
C GLU A 263 2.32 26.76 -10.44
N ILE A 264 2.90 27.80 -11.04
CA ILE A 264 3.55 28.91 -10.32
C ILE A 264 2.90 30.21 -10.76
N ILE A 265 2.38 30.98 -9.83
CA ILE A 265 1.64 32.23 -10.10
C ILE A 265 2.45 33.41 -9.56
N PRO A 266 2.90 34.35 -10.41
CA PRO A 266 3.54 35.58 -9.94
C PRO A 266 2.51 36.44 -9.18
N ILE A 267 2.94 37.06 -8.08
CA ILE A 267 2.09 37.94 -7.26
C ILE A 267 2.62 39.36 -7.37
N ASN A 268 1.81 40.26 -7.94
CA ASN A 268 2.20 41.66 -8.13
C ASN A 268 2.39 42.42 -6.81
N GLU A 269 1.56 42.13 -5.80
CA GLU A 269 1.65 42.75 -4.49
C GLU A 269 2.90 42.27 -3.74
N GLY A 270 3.86 43.18 -3.51
CA GLY A 270 5.14 42.86 -2.86
C GLY A 270 6.23 42.39 -3.83
N THR A 271 5.94 42.31 -5.13
CA THR A 271 6.97 42.21 -6.18
C THR A 271 7.44 43.61 -6.56
N SER A 272 8.75 43.81 -6.74
CA SER A 272 9.32 45.09 -7.16
C SER A 272 8.72 45.57 -8.48
N GLU A 273 8.44 46.87 -8.62
CA GLU A 273 7.86 47.45 -9.85
C GLU A 273 8.62 47.05 -11.11
N SER A 274 9.95 47.00 -11.03
CA SER A 274 10.82 46.60 -12.14
C SER A 274 10.61 45.16 -12.62
N LEU A 275 9.83 44.32 -11.92
CA LEU A 275 9.63 42.90 -12.23
C LEU A 275 8.17 42.54 -12.52
N LYS A 276 7.18 43.42 -12.27
CA LYS A 276 5.75 43.06 -12.36
C LYS A 276 5.31 42.59 -13.75
N ASP A 277 5.92 43.15 -14.80
CA ASP A 277 5.63 42.78 -16.19
C ASP A 277 6.72 41.89 -16.82
N ILE A 278 7.67 41.40 -16.01
CA ILE A 278 8.80 40.61 -16.48
C ILE A 278 8.59 39.15 -16.16
N ALA A 279 8.44 38.33 -17.21
CA ALA A 279 8.37 36.89 -17.09
C ALA A 279 9.64 36.32 -16.45
N GLN A 280 9.47 35.46 -15.46
CA GLN A 280 10.56 34.74 -14.80
C GLN A 280 10.61 33.30 -15.31
N ASN A 281 11.81 32.81 -15.59
CA ASN A 281 12.04 31.40 -15.89
C ASN A 281 12.37 30.66 -14.59
N ILE A 282 11.54 29.69 -14.25
CA ILE A 282 11.64 28.92 -13.02
C ILE A 282 11.89 27.46 -13.39
N GLN A 283 13.06 26.95 -13.02
CA GLN A 283 13.39 25.55 -13.27
C GLN A 283 12.83 24.66 -12.15
N ILE A 284 12.17 23.58 -12.51
CA ILE A 284 11.80 22.51 -11.57
C ILE A 284 12.99 21.59 -11.45
N ILE A 285 13.59 21.55 -10.25
CA ILE A 285 14.78 20.73 -9.97
C ILE A 285 14.39 19.31 -9.58
N SER A 286 13.36 19.17 -8.75
CA SER A 286 12.85 17.86 -8.36
C SER A 286 11.46 17.96 -7.75
N ILE A 287 10.73 16.86 -7.83
CA ILE A 287 9.55 16.60 -7.02
C ILE A 287 9.77 15.28 -6.29
N ASP A 288 9.76 15.32 -4.97
CA ASP A 288 9.73 14.13 -4.13
C ASP A 288 8.29 13.80 -3.74
N MET A 289 7.97 12.52 -3.84
CA MET A 289 6.67 11.95 -3.48
C MET A 289 6.94 10.80 -2.51
N SER A 290 6.41 10.90 -1.30
CA SER A 290 6.56 9.90 -0.25
C SER A 290 5.19 9.37 0.15
N LEU A 291 4.95 8.08 -0.07
CA LEU A 291 3.79 7.38 0.48
C LEU A 291 4.01 7.15 1.98
N ARG A 292 2.96 7.36 2.76
CA ARG A 292 2.97 7.24 4.22
C ARG A 292 1.75 6.45 4.69
N PRO A 293 1.80 5.12 4.58
CA PRO A 293 0.73 4.27 5.08
C PRO A 293 0.69 4.34 6.60
N TYR A 294 -0.51 4.35 7.15
CA TYR A 294 -0.77 4.21 8.57
C TYR A 294 -1.52 2.90 8.78
N THR A 295 -0.97 2.05 9.66
CA THR A 295 -1.60 0.80 10.06
C THR A 295 -1.97 0.88 11.53
N GLN A 296 -3.23 0.61 11.85
CA GLN A 296 -3.70 0.47 13.21
C GLN A 296 -4.17 -0.96 13.46
N CYS A 297 -3.68 -1.50 14.57
CA CYS A 297 -4.06 -2.81 15.07
C CYS A 297 -4.74 -2.65 16.41
N ILE A 298 -5.81 -3.40 16.67
CA ILE A 298 -6.45 -3.44 17.98
C ILE A 298 -6.64 -4.87 18.47
N ALA A 299 -6.64 -5.05 19.78
CA ALA A 299 -6.92 -6.33 20.43
C ALA A 299 -7.61 -6.11 21.78
N PRO A 300 -8.50 -7.03 22.21
CA PRO A 300 -9.06 -6.98 23.54
C PRO A 300 -8.00 -7.31 24.59
N GLY A 301 -8.18 -6.73 25.76
CA GLY A 301 -7.41 -7.03 26.96
C GLY A 301 -8.03 -8.13 27.81
N ASN A 302 -7.46 -8.34 28.99
CA ASN A 302 -7.92 -9.38 29.92
C ASN A 302 -9.19 -8.99 30.70
N TYR A 303 -9.59 -7.72 30.63
CA TYR A 303 -10.81 -7.20 31.25
C TYR A 303 -11.82 -6.82 30.17
N ILE A 304 -13.12 -6.97 30.49
CA ILE A 304 -14.28 -6.90 29.57
C ILE A 304 -14.32 -5.61 28.72
N THR A 305 -13.70 -4.52 29.17
CA THR A 305 -13.69 -3.20 28.50
C THR A 305 -12.27 -2.65 28.29
N SER A 306 -11.26 -3.52 28.37
CA SER A 306 -9.88 -3.10 28.11
C SER A 306 -9.56 -3.31 26.64
N GLN A 307 -9.25 -2.22 25.93
CA GLN A 307 -8.74 -2.26 24.56
C GLN A 307 -7.25 -1.95 24.57
N TYR A 308 -6.49 -2.67 23.74
CA TYR A 308 -5.11 -2.36 23.42
C TYR A 308 -4.98 -2.09 21.94
N SER A 309 -4.24 -1.06 21.58
CA SER A 309 -4.01 -0.69 20.21
C SER A 309 -2.56 -0.29 19.98
N ASN A 310 -2.10 -0.50 18.76
CA ASN A 310 -0.88 0.11 18.26
C ASN A 310 -1.16 0.67 16.87
N GLY A 311 -0.83 1.94 16.67
CA GLY A 311 -0.92 2.62 15.39
C GLY A 311 0.46 3.12 15.00
N TYR A 312 0.91 2.81 13.79
CA TYR A 312 2.22 3.21 13.30
C TYR A 312 2.15 3.66 11.85
N GLN A 313 3.08 4.55 11.50
CA GLN A 313 3.20 5.10 10.16
C GLN A 313 4.52 4.67 9.54
N GLU A 314 4.44 4.04 8.39
CA GLU A 314 5.59 3.74 7.56
C GLU A 314 5.87 4.91 6.60
N LYS A 315 7.09 4.97 6.06
CA LYS A 315 7.47 5.98 5.07
C LYS A 315 8.20 5.33 3.92
N PHE A 316 7.60 5.42 2.73
CA PHE A 316 8.17 4.92 1.49
C PHE A 316 8.41 6.08 0.52
N SER A 317 9.66 6.32 0.13
CA SER A 317 9.93 7.23 -0.99
C SER A 317 9.54 6.53 -2.29
N LEU A 318 8.75 7.21 -3.12
CA LEU A 318 8.40 6.73 -4.46
C LEU A 318 9.46 7.09 -5.51
N SER A 319 10.60 7.67 -5.07
CA SER A 319 11.77 7.98 -5.88
C SER A 319 11.49 8.83 -7.13
N LEU A 320 10.41 9.61 -7.14
CA LEU A 320 10.02 10.48 -8.26
C LEU A 320 11.13 11.48 -8.62
N GLN A 321 11.90 11.94 -7.62
CA GLN A 321 13.03 12.84 -7.82
C GLN A 321 14.09 12.31 -8.79
N SER A 322 14.22 10.98 -8.95
CA SER A 322 15.18 10.36 -9.87
C SER A 322 14.93 10.73 -11.33
N LEU A 323 13.67 10.95 -11.72
CA LEU A 323 13.30 11.32 -13.08
C LEU A 323 13.85 12.67 -13.50
N PHE A 324 14.08 13.57 -12.54
CA PHE A 324 14.59 14.93 -12.82
C PHE A 324 16.11 14.96 -13.00
N ILE A 325 16.82 13.94 -12.51
CA ILE A 325 18.27 13.78 -12.70
C ILE A 325 18.56 13.38 -14.15
N ASP A 326 17.70 12.53 -14.72
CA ASP A 326 17.89 11.92 -16.05
C ASP A 326 17.31 12.78 -17.20
N LEU A 327 16.89 14.02 -16.93
CA LEU A 327 16.30 14.89 -17.95
C LEU A 327 17.36 15.43 -18.92
N ASN A 328 17.17 15.17 -20.22
CA ASN A 328 18.00 15.75 -21.30
C ASN A 328 17.91 17.29 -21.36
N SER A 329 16.78 17.84 -20.91
CA SER A 329 16.53 19.28 -20.86
C SER A 329 15.81 19.65 -19.57
N PRO A 330 16.16 20.77 -18.92
CA PRO A 330 15.50 21.20 -17.69
C PRO A 330 14.03 21.51 -17.94
N LEU A 331 13.17 21.14 -16.98
CA LEU A 331 11.75 21.48 -17.00
C LEU A 331 11.59 22.92 -16.47
N ILE A 332 11.17 23.85 -17.33
CA ILE A 332 11.09 25.28 -17.02
C ILE A 332 9.64 25.75 -17.10
N ILE A 333 9.19 26.44 -16.06
CA ILE A 333 7.93 27.21 -16.04
C ILE A 333 8.26 28.68 -16.34
N ASN A 334 7.58 29.28 -17.30
CA ASN A 334 7.69 30.70 -17.60
C ASN A 334 6.46 31.44 -17.03
N THR A 335 6.66 32.44 -16.18
CA THR A 335 5.56 33.16 -15.52
C THR A 335 4.92 34.27 -16.36
N GLY A 336 5.20 34.33 -17.66
CA GLY A 336 4.64 35.32 -18.59
C GLY A 336 3.19 35.02 -19.01
N LYS A 337 2.73 35.68 -20.08
CA LYS A 337 1.34 35.56 -20.59
C LYS A 337 0.95 34.15 -21.08
N ALA A 338 1.92 33.27 -21.28
CA ALA A 338 1.73 31.87 -21.67
C ALA A 338 2.02 30.89 -20.52
N ASN A 339 1.93 31.35 -19.26
CA ASN A 339 2.12 30.50 -18.10
C ASN A 339 1.05 29.38 -18.08
N ALA A 340 1.49 28.17 -18.40
CA ALA A 340 0.64 26.98 -18.38
C ALA A 340 1.11 26.05 -17.25
N PRO A 341 0.17 25.42 -16.53
CA PRO A 341 0.53 24.40 -15.56
C PRO A 341 1.29 23.24 -16.20
N VAL A 342 2.23 22.68 -15.45
CA VAL A 342 3.02 21.52 -15.88
C VAL A 342 2.37 20.26 -15.33
N HIS A 343 1.88 19.41 -16.24
CA HIS A 343 1.24 18.13 -15.90
C HIS A 343 2.29 17.03 -15.66
N ILE A 344 2.97 17.10 -14.51
CA ILE A 344 4.04 16.16 -14.08
C ILE A 344 3.63 14.69 -14.28
N GLY A 345 2.40 14.35 -13.89
CA GLY A 345 1.84 13.02 -14.07
C GLY A 345 1.89 12.52 -15.51
N ASN A 346 1.40 13.34 -16.44
CA ASN A 346 1.35 13.01 -17.87
C ASN A 346 2.75 13.06 -18.50
N THR A 347 3.55 14.09 -18.16
CA THR A 347 4.92 14.26 -18.67
C THR A 347 5.78 13.03 -18.41
N PHE A 348 5.64 12.42 -17.24
CA PHE A 348 6.40 11.24 -16.85
C PHE A 348 5.60 9.93 -16.94
N GLN A 349 4.36 9.95 -17.43
CA GLN A 349 3.47 8.78 -17.50
C GLN A 349 3.42 8.02 -16.16
N LEU A 350 3.19 8.75 -15.07
CA LEU A 350 3.28 8.22 -13.71
C LEU A 350 2.12 7.29 -13.40
N THR A 351 2.39 6.04 -13.01
CA THR A 351 1.38 5.07 -12.57
C THR A 351 1.83 4.42 -11.26
N LEU A 352 0.87 4.06 -10.39
CA LEU A 352 1.16 3.39 -9.12
C LEU A 352 0.80 1.90 -9.22
N THR A 353 1.70 1.05 -8.76
CA THR A 353 1.52 -0.42 -8.73
C THR A 353 1.74 -0.93 -7.30
N PRO A 354 1.36 -2.18 -6.97
CA PRO A 354 1.71 -2.79 -5.68
C PRO A 354 3.21 -2.74 -5.35
N ALA A 355 4.07 -2.76 -6.38
CA ALA A 355 5.52 -2.67 -6.25
C ALA A 355 6.05 -1.22 -6.10
N GLY A 356 5.19 -0.21 -6.24
CA GLY A 356 5.54 1.21 -6.15
C GLY A 356 5.27 2.00 -7.43
N LEU A 357 5.88 3.18 -7.53
CA LEU A 357 5.66 4.14 -8.62
C LEU A 357 6.45 3.76 -9.88
N LYS A 358 5.80 3.88 -11.05
CA LYS A 358 6.35 3.70 -12.38
C LYS A 358 6.30 4.98 -13.20
N SER A 359 7.21 5.10 -14.15
CA SER A 359 7.20 6.09 -15.22
C SER A 359 7.24 5.34 -16.55
N GLY A 360 6.10 5.31 -17.25
CA GLY A 360 5.92 4.43 -18.41
C GLY A 360 6.19 2.96 -18.02
N THR A 361 7.21 2.35 -18.63
CA THR A 361 7.61 0.97 -18.32
C THR A 361 8.63 0.86 -17.17
N ARG A 362 9.28 1.96 -16.78
CA ARG A 362 10.36 1.97 -15.77
C ARG A 362 9.80 2.00 -14.35
N GLN A 363 10.23 1.07 -13.51
CA GLN A 363 10.00 1.10 -12.06
C GLN A 363 10.96 2.13 -11.40
N LEU A 364 10.43 3.05 -10.59
CA LEU A 364 11.24 4.11 -9.96
C LEU A 364 11.75 3.72 -8.57
N ALA A 365 10.89 3.08 -7.78
CA ALA A 365 11.26 2.53 -6.47
C ALA A 365 11.31 1.00 -6.57
N PHE A 366 12.47 0.41 -6.30
CA PHE A 366 12.60 -1.04 -6.20
C PHE A 366 12.11 -1.50 -4.84
N ALA A 367 10.89 -2.03 -4.79
CA ALA A 367 10.48 -2.86 -3.68
C ALA A 367 10.76 -4.32 -4.05
N TYR A 368 11.53 -5.03 -3.21
CA TYR A 368 11.71 -6.48 -3.33
C TYR A 368 10.41 -7.28 -3.04
N ALA A 369 9.33 -6.58 -2.65
CA ALA A 369 8.00 -7.12 -2.36
C ALA A 369 6.94 -6.07 -2.67
N GLU A 370 5.68 -6.48 -2.81
CA GLU A 370 4.54 -5.55 -2.85
C GLU A 370 4.45 -4.82 -1.51
N ARG A 371 4.52 -3.48 -1.55
CA ARG A 371 4.56 -2.62 -0.35
C ARG A 371 3.45 -1.57 -0.33
N VAL A 372 2.73 -1.45 -1.44
CA VAL A 372 1.61 -0.52 -1.56
C VAL A 372 0.33 -1.33 -1.49
N PHE A 373 -0.36 -1.23 -0.36
CA PHE A 373 -1.66 -1.86 -0.14
C PHE A 373 -2.79 -0.83 -0.30
N PRO A 374 -3.94 -1.22 -0.85
CA PRO A 374 -5.14 -0.41 -0.83
C PRO A 374 -5.59 -0.06 0.60
N ASP A 375 -6.37 1.01 0.72
CA ASP A 375 -7.02 1.37 1.98
C ASP A 375 -8.08 0.31 2.31
N PHE A 376 -8.10 -0.14 3.56
CA PHE A 376 -9.11 -1.07 4.04
C PHE A 376 -9.30 -0.97 5.55
N GLN A 377 -10.43 -1.49 6.00
CA GLN A 377 -10.74 -1.61 7.41
C GLN A 377 -11.43 -2.96 7.68
N THR A 378 -10.99 -3.63 8.73
CA THR A 378 -11.59 -4.86 9.26
C THR A 378 -11.95 -4.65 10.73
N TYR A 379 -12.43 -5.67 11.43
CA TYR A 379 -12.72 -5.59 12.85
C TYR A 379 -11.51 -5.21 13.71
N ASN A 380 -10.29 -5.58 13.32
CA ASN A 380 -9.10 -5.44 14.17
C ASN A 380 -7.87 -4.83 13.49
N ILE A 381 -7.96 -4.55 12.19
CA ILE A 381 -6.91 -3.92 11.38
C ILE A 381 -7.51 -2.80 10.53
N GLU A 382 -6.90 -1.63 10.56
CA GLU A 382 -7.13 -0.53 9.63
C GLU A 382 -5.82 -0.18 8.93
N HIS A 383 -5.90 0.06 7.62
CA HIS A 383 -4.79 0.54 6.82
C HIS A 383 -5.27 1.68 5.94
N ILE A 384 -4.64 2.84 6.06
CA ILE A 384 -4.98 4.04 5.28
C ILE A 384 -3.72 4.68 4.72
N ASN A 385 -3.85 5.33 3.57
CA ASN A 385 -2.72 5.92 2.89
C ASN A 385 -2.75 7.45 2.89
N SER A 386 -1.55 8.02 2.88
CA SER A 386 -1.37 9.46 2.73
C SER A 386 -0.09 9.73 1.94
N VAL A 387 -0.05 10.84 1.20
CA VAL A 387 1.11 11.20 0.38
C VAL A 387 1.65 12.54 0.82
N LYS A 388 2.97 12.60 0.99
CA LYS A 388 3.70 13.85 1.22
C LYS A 388 4.47 14.26 -0.03
N TYR A 389 4.35 15.53 -0.39
CA TYR A 389 5.02 16.13 -1.54
C TYR A 389 6.08 17.14 -1.10
N THR A 390 7.21 17.17 -1.80
CA THR A 390 8.21 18.24 -1.68
C THR A 390 8.67 18.64 -3.06
N VAL A 391 8.61 19.94 -3.37
CA VAL A 391 9.00 20.49 -4.67
C VAL A 391 10.24 21.36 -4.48
N THR A 392 11.28 21.11 -5.27
CA THR A 392 12.48 21.95 -5.32
C THR A 392 12.50 22.72 -6.62
N LEU A 393 12.56 24.04 -6.52
CA LEU A 393 12.66 24.96 -7.64
C LEU A 393 14.03 25.63 -7.67
N LYS A 394 14.44 26.10 -8.85
CA LYS A 394 15.56 27.02 -9.03
C LYS A 394 15.07 28.29 -9.70
N ILE A 395 15.24 29.42 -9.01
CA ILE A 395 14.79 30.74 -9.45
C ILE A 395 15.94 31.70 -9.24
N ALA A 396 16.33 32.46 -10.27
CA ALA A 396 17.45 33.41 -10.21
C ALA A 396 18.75 32.81 -9.65
N GLY A 397 19.01 31.53 -9.96
CA GLY A 397 20.17 30.77 -9.49
C GLY A 397 20.06 30.17 -8.10
N GLU A 398 18.99 30.44 -7.35
CA GLU A 398 18.78 29.98 -5.97
C GLU A 398 17.86 28.77 -5.92
N LYS A 399 18.20 27.77 -5.10
CA LYS A 399 17.36 26.59 -4.87
C LYS A 399 16.39 26.85 -3.73
N ILE A 400 15.10 26.59 -3.96
CA ILE A 400 14.04 26.83 -3.00
C ILE A 400 13.23 25.55 -2.84
N VAL A 401 12.99 25.16 -1.59
CA VAL A 401 12.29 23.92 -1.25
C VAL A 401 10.93 24.25 -0.65
N HIS A 402 9.88 23.75 -1.29
CA HIS A 402 8.49 23.81 -0.83
C HIS A 402 8.10 22.46 -0.25
N LYS A 403 7.79 22.42 1.05
CA LYS A 403 7.29 21.23 1.74
C LYS A 403 5.79 21.42 1.96
N PHE A 404 4.97 20.65 1.26
CA PHE A 404 3.53 20.71 1.44
C PHE A 404 3.08 19.85 2.63
N SER A 405 1.87 20.13 3.12
CA SER A 405 1.18 19.26 4.07
C SER A 405 0.99 17.87 3.45
N THR A 406 0.92 16.87 4.32
CA THR A 406 0.57 15.51 3.90
C THR A 406 -0.90 15.50 3.47
N VAL A 407 -1.19 14.86 2.34
CA VAL A 407 -2.54 14.70 1.78
C VAL A 407 -3.04 13.30 2.12
N ALA A 408 -4.23 13.19 2.71
CA ALA A 408 -4.91 11.90 2.78
C ALA A 408 -5.25 11.46 1.35
N THR A 409 -4.71 10.32 0.92
CA THR A 409 -4.82 9.84 -0.45
C THR A 409 -5.24 8.39 -0.41
N GLU A 410 -6.49 8.13 -0.79
CA GLU A 410 -7.07 6.79 -0.80
C GLU A 410 -6.43 5.96 -1.90
N ILE A 411 -5.81 4.83 -1.55
CA ILE A 411 -5.28 3.88 -2.53
C ILE A 411 -6.34 2.82 -2.79
N LEU A 412 -6.74 2.70 -4.06
CA LEU A 412 -7.75 1.73 -4.49
C LEU A 412 -7.09 0.50 -5.11
N SER A 413 -7.74 -0.65 -4.93
CA SER A 413 -7.28 -1.91 -5.51
C SER A 413 -7.26 -1.89 -7.04
N SER A 414 -6.46 -2.77 -7.62
CA SER A 414 -6.40 -2.98 -9.07
C SER A 414 -7.71 -3.55 -9.60
N PRO A 415 -8.14 -3.18 -10.81
CA PRO A 415 -9.31 -3.77 -11.47
C PRO A 415 -9.17 -5.26 -11.77
#